data_AF-M5U541-F1
#
_entry.id   AF-M5U541-F1
#
_cell.length_a   1.000
_cell.length_b   1.000
_cell.length_c   1.000
_cell.angle_alpha   90.00
_cell.angle_beta   90.00
_cell.angle_gamma   90.00
#
_symmetry.space_group_name_H-M   'P 1'
#
loop_
_entity.id
_entity.type
_entity.pdbx_description
1 polymer ?
#
loop_
_entity_poly.entity_id
_entity_poly.type
_entity_poly.pdbx_seq_one_letter_code
_entity_poly.pdbx_strand_id
1 'polypeptide(L)'
;MDLIAEYVGNMRAPHAKVRMSEVEDHLDETYFAWIGGMTEESVYYYRIHSPVILIEFDHQRRVAPFHTAEPTRDHIHTVVRTPNGNDYGKDLLRQHYHTHSHE
;
A
#
# COMPACT_ATOMS: atom_id res chain seq x y z
N MET A 1 9.72 10.23 6.89
CA MET A 1 8.33 9.85 7.21
C MET A 1 7.31 10.52 6.28
N ASP A 2 7.62 11.68 5.72
CA ASP A 2 6.72 12.49 4.89
C ASP A 2 6.03 11.73 3.76
N LEU A 3 6.74 10.86 3.05
CA LEU A 3 6.14 10.07 1.98
C LEU A 3 5.02 9.14 2.49
N ILE A 4 5.19 8.51 3.65
CA ILE A 4 4.15 7.69 4.27
C ILE A 4 2.97 8.56 4.70
N ALA A 5 3.26 9.74 5.25
CA ALA A 5 2.24 10.69 5.70
C ALA A 5 1.36 11.19 4.55
N GLU A 6 1.88 11.36 3.34
CA GLU A 6 1.10 11.71 2.14
C GLU A 6 -0.02 10.69 1.88
N TYR A 7 0.29 9.40 2.03
CA TYR A 7 -0.68 8.33 1.84
C TYR A 7 -1.67 8.22 3.00
N VAL A 8 -1.15 8.19 4.23
CA VAL A 8 -1.96 8.05 5.44
C VAL A 8 -2.86 9.26 5.68
N GLY A 9 -2.43 10.45 5.25
CA GLY A 9 -3.16 11.71 5.36
C GLY A 9 -4.49 11.75 4.61
N ASN A 10 -4.73 10.83 3.68
CA ASN A 10 -6.05 10.65 3.05
C ASN A 10 -7.12 10.14 4.04
N MET A 11 -6.72 9.63 5.21
CA MET A 11 -7.62 9.25 6.29
C MET A 11 -8.06 10.48 7.10
N ARG A 12 -9.20 10.38 7.80
CA ARG A 12 -9.58 11.41 8.79
C ARG A 12 -8.48 11.55 9.83
N ALA A 13 -8.17 12.78 10.23
CA ALA A 13 -7.03 13.11 11.09
C ALA A 13 -6.86 12.22 12.34
N PRO A 14 -7.92 11.84 13.10
CA PRO A 14 -7.75 10.93 14.22
C PRO A 14 -7.25 9.54 13.84
N HIS A 15 -7.70 8.99 12.70
CA HIS A 15 -7.25 7.69 12.19
C HIS A 15 -5.85 7.79 11.60
N ALA A 16 -5.55 8.87 10.87
CA ALA A 16 -4.22 9.15 10.34
C ALA A 16 -3.18 9.21 11.48
N LYS A 17 -3.51 9.87 12.60
CA LYS A 17 -2.65 9.95 13.78
C LYS A 17 -2.34 8.57 14.36
N VAL A 18 -3.37 7.72 14.55
CA VAL A 18 -3.18 6.35 15.05
C VAL A 18 -2.30 5.56 14.08
N ARG A 19 -2.60 5.61 12.78
CA ARG A 19 -1.84 4.89 11.76
C ARG A 19 -0.38 5.33 11.71
N MET A 20 -0.11 6.64 11.78
CA MET A 20 1.27 7.15 11.78
C MET A 20 2.04 6.70 13.02
N SER A 21 1.39 6.69 14.20
CA SER A 21 2.01 6.15 15.42
C SER A 21 2.41 4.68 15.26
N GLU A 22 1.53 3.84 14.68
CA GLU A 22 1.86 2.43 14.43
C GLU A 22 3.09 2.28 13.52
N VAL A 23 3.20 3.12 12.48
CA VAL A 23 4.35 3.10 11.57
C VAL A 23 5.62 3.57 12.26
N GLU A 24 5.55 4.61 13.09
CA GLU A 24 6.68 5.12 13.86
C GLU A 24 7.24 4.04 14.80
N ASP A 25 6.36 3.27 15.46
CA ASP A 25 6.74 2.17 16.35
C ASP A 25 7.45 1.01 15.60
N HIS A 26 7.26 0.89 14.29
CA HIS A 26 7.86 -0.16 13.44
C HIS A 26 8.82 0.40 12.39
N LEU A 27 9.37 1.60 12.61
CA LEU A 27 10.21 2.25 11.62
C LEU A 27 11.48 1.44 11.33
N ASP A 28 12.05 0.77 12.34
CA ASP A 28 13.23 -0.10 12.21
C ASP A 28 12.96 -1.37 11.37
N GLU A 29 11.68 -1.70 11.16
CA GLU A 29 11.20 -2.80 10.32
C GLU A 29 10.53 -2.29 9.02
N THR A 30 10.76 -1.03 8.67
CA THR A 30 10.21 -0.41 7.47
C THR A 30 11.26 -0.32 6.37
N TYR A 31 10.92 -0.90 5.21
CA TYR A 31 11.83 -1.02 4.07
C TYR A 31 11.31 -0.25 2.86
N PHE A 32 12.24 0.37 2.13
CA PHE A 32 11.98 1.03 0.86
C PHE A 32 12.59 0.22 -0.28
N ALA A 33 11.80 -0.03 -1.32
CA ALA A 33 12.24 -0.65 -2.56
C ALA A 33 11.94 0.26 -3.75
N TRP A 34 12.83 0.28 -4.73
CA TRP A 34 12.74 1.11 -5.93
C TRP A 34 13.14 0.32 -7.17
N ILE A 35 12.39 0.50 -8.25
CA ILE A 35 12.74 -0.01 -9.59
C ILE A 35 12.39 1.05 -10.62
N GLY A 36 13.30 1.34 -11.55
CA GLY A 36 13.08 2.29 -12.63
C GLY A 36 14.11 3.42 -12.65
N GLY A 37 13.92 4.37 -13.57
CA GLY A 37 14.84 5.49 -13.74
C GLY A 37 14.70 6.55 -12.65
N MET A 38 15.75 7.34 -12.40
CA MET A 38 15.80 8.34 -11.32
C MET A 38 15.75 9.79 -11.84
N THR A 39 15.33 9.99 -13.10
CA THR A 39 15.18 11.32 -13.69
C THR A 39 13.74 11.80 -13.62
N GLU A 40 13.53 13.10 -13.81
CA GLU A 40 12.19 13.70 -13.82
C GLU A 40 11.25 13.08 -14.87
N GLU A 41 11.81 12.53 -15.96
CA GLU A 41 11.04 11.90 -17.05
C GLU A 41 10.92 10.38 -16.92
N SER A 42 11.48 9.79 -15.87
CA SER A 42 11.47 8.33 -15.70
C SER A 42 10.10 7.80 -15.31
N VAL A 43 9.79 6.59 -15.79
CA VAL A 43 8.80 5.70 -15.17
C VAL A 43 9.50 4.87 -14.10
N TYR A 44 8.79 4.62 -13.01
CA TYR A 44 9.30 3.94 -11.84
C TYR A 44 8.19 3.33 -11.01
N TYR A 45 8.60 2.35 -10.22
CA TYR A 45 7.86 1.70 -9.16
C TYR A 45 8.60 1.94 -7.84
N TYR A 46 7.85 2.15 -6.76
CA TYR A 46 8.41 2.02 -5.44
C TYR A 46 7.42 1.36 -4.48
N ARG A 47 7.98 0.80 -3.42
CA ARG A 47 7.22 0.21 -2.32
C ARG A 47 7.82 0.60 -0.98
N ILE A 48 6.96 1.00 -0.07
CA ILE A 48 7.24 1.06 1.36
C ILE A 48 6.51 -0.10 2.00
N HIS A 49 7.23 -0.92 2.76
CA HIS A 49 6.65 -2.10 3.40
C HIS A 49 7.19 -2.26 4.81
N SER A 50 6.28 -2.53 5.73
CA SER A 50 6.52 -2.84 7.14
C SER A 50 5.47 -3.86 7.62
N PRO A 51 5.56 -4.35 8.87
CA PRO A 51 4.51 -5.18 9.46
C PRO A 51 3.12 -4.52 9.48
N VAL A 52 3.03 -3.19 9.52
CA VAL A 52 1.78 -2.46 9.76
C VAL A 52 1.28 -1.68 8.55
N ILE A 53 2.13 -1.38 7.57
CA ILE A 53 1.75 -0.65 6.36
C ILE A 53 2.49 -1.17 5.13
N LEU A 54 1.76 -1.29 4.02
CA LEU A 54 2.32 -1.45 2.68
C LEU A 54 1.76 -0.36 1.78
N ILE A 55 2.66 0.39 1.15
CA ILE A 55 2.34 1.41 0.15
C ILE A 55 3.05 1.02 -1.13
N GLU A 56 2.31 0.94 -2.21
CA GLU A 56 2.86 0.75 -3.56
C GLU A 56 2.48 1.92 -4.45
N PHE A 57 3.43 2.29 -5.30
CA PHE A 57 3.25 3.25 -6.37
C PHE A 57 3.82 2.63 -7.64
N ASP A 58 3.09 2.74 -8.74
CA ASP A 58 3.54 2.23 -10.02
C ASP A 58 3.06 3.08 -11.19
N HIS A 59 3.94 3.26 -12.16
CA HIS A 59 3.57 3.74 -13.48
C HIS A 59 3.11 2.56 -14.31
N GLN A 60 1.86 2.59 -14.76
CA GLN A 60 1.25 1.50 -15.51
C GLN A 60 1.05 1.89 -16.97
N ARG A 61 0.95 0.88 -17.83
CA ARG A 61 0.54 1.10 -19.22
C ARG A 61 -0.87 1.65 -19.26
N ARG A 62 -1.16 2.54 -20.20
CA ARG A 62 -2.48 3.13 -20.36
C ARG A 62 -3.37 2.14 -21.12
N VAL A 63 -4.63 1.99 -20.71
CA VAL A 63 -5.61 1.11 -21.38
C VAL A 63 -6.68 1.92 -22.13
N ALA A 64 -7.07 3.07 -21.59
CA ALA A 64 -7.99 4.03 -22.20
C ALA A 64 -7.56 5.47 -21.83
N PRO A 65 -7.87 6.51 -22.63
CA PRO A 65 -8.59 6.49 -23.92
C PRO A 65 -7.77 5.93 -25.09
N PHE A 66 -6.44 5.82 -24.94
CA PHE A 66 -5.54 5.20 -25.92
C PHE A 66 -4.63 4.21 -25.19
N HIS A 67 -4.38 3.07 -25.82
CA HIS A 67 -3.52 2.03 -25.26
C HIS A 67 -2.04 2.36 -25.53
N THR A 68 -1.19 2.21 -24.52
CA THR A 68 0.27 2.32 -24.68
C THR A 68 0.93 0.95 -24.53
N ALA A 69 1.96 0.68 -25.33
CA ALA A 69 2.71 -0.57 -25.21
C ALA A 69 3.53 -0.62 -23.90
N GLU A 70 4.13 0.51 -23.55
CA GLU A 70 4.96 0.67 -22.36
C GLU A 70 4.24 1.46 -21.25
N PRO A 71 4.69 1.33 -19.98
CA PRO A 71 4.31 2.22 -18.90
C PRO A 71 4.56 3.69 -19.23
N THR A 72 3.72 4.57 -18.69
CA THR A 72 3.85 6.02 -18.88
C THR A 72 3.65 6.75 -17.55
N ARG A 73 4.11 8.00 -17.46
CA ARG A 73 3.93 8.91 -16.30
C ARG A 73 2.49 9.35 -16.05
N ASP A 74 1.63 8.87 -16.91
CA ASP A 74 0.40 9.47 -17.31
C ASP A 74 -0.79 8.62 -16.78
N HIS A 75 -0.48 7.40 -16.31
CA HIS A 75 -1.38 6.46 -15.67
C HIS A 75 -0.69 5.85 -14.44
N ILE A 76 -1.05 6.36 -13.27
CA ILE A 76 -0.44 5.97 -11.99
C ILE A 76 -1.40 5.08 -11.22
N HIS A 77 -0.86 3.99 -10.66
CA HIS A 77 -1.56 3.15 -9.69
C HIS A 77 -0.91 3.34 -8.33
N THR A 78 -1.74 3.37 -7.30
CA THR A 78 -1.25 3.31 -5.93
C THR A 78 -2.16 2.47 -5.07
N VAL A 79 -1.56 1.79 -4.10
CA VAL A 79 -2.25 0.92 -3.17
C VAL A 79 -1.70 1.19 -1.78
N VAL A 80 -2.60 1.31 -0.80
CA VAL A 80 -2.24 1.33 0.62
C VAL A 80 -2.93 0.15 1.29
N ARG A 81 -2.17 -0.70 1.97
CA ARG A 81 -2.65 -1.90 2.66
C ARG A 81 -2.18 -1.94 4.10
N THR A 82 -2.89 -2.74 4.90
CA THR A 82 -2.52 -3.08 6.29
C THR A 82 -2.18 -4.57 6.39
N PRO A 83 -0.92 -5.00 6.16
CA PRO A 83 -0.56 -6.41 6.03
C PRO A 83 -1.05 -7.29 7.19
N ASN A 84 -0.81 -6.87 8.44
CA ASN A 84 -1.24 -7.60 9.64
C ASN A 84 -2.56 -7.09 10.25
N GLY A 85 -3.27 -6.19 9.55
CA GLY A 85 -4.56 -5.64 9.99
C GLY A 85 -5.77 -6.45 9.55
N ASN A 86 -5.56 -7.65 8.99
CA ASN A 86 -6.56 -8.51 8.36
C ASN A 86 -7.07 -8.04 6.99
N ASP A 87 -6.24 -7.33 6.22
CA ASP A 87 -6.55 -6.86 4.86
C ASP A 87 -6.55 -8.00 3.82
N TYR A 88 -5.92 -9.15 4.13
CA TYR A 88 -5.89 -10.33 3.26
C TYR A 88 -6.00 -11.65 4.03
N GLY A 89 -6.54 -12.69 3.39
CA GLY A 89 -6.31 -14.09 3.77
C GLY A 89 -7.00 -14.59 5.04
N LYS A 90 -7.94 -13.83 5.62
CA LYS A 90 -8.77 -14.38 6.70
C LYS A 90 -9.68 -15.49 6.19
N ASP A 91 -9.44 -16.70 6.69
CA ASP A 91 -10.36 -17.82 6.55
C ASP A 91 -11.51 -17.67 7.56
N LEU A 92 -12.41 -16.72 7.27
CA LEU A 92 -13.54 -16.40 8.14
C LEU A 92 -14.47 -17.60 8.34
N LEU A 93 -14.55 -18.48 7.33
CA LEU A 93 -15.36 -19.69 7.41
C LEU A 93 -14.76 -20.69 8.41
N ARG A 94 -13.47 -20.98 8.29
CA ARG A 94 -12.77 -21.80 9.31
C ARG A 94 -12.86 -21.16 10.69
N GLN A 95 -12.66 -19.84 10.80
CA GLN A 95 -12.77 -19.14 12.08
C GLN A 95 -14.17 -19.29 12.69
N HIS A 96 -15.23 -19.18 11.89
CA HIS A 96 -16.61 -19.39 12.32
C HIS A 96 -16.85 -20.81 12.84
N TYR A 97 -16.35 -21.84 12.13
CA TYR A 97 -16.41 -23.23 12.58
C TYR A 97 -15.69 -23.48 13.91
N HIS A 98 -14.62 -22.75 14.20
CA HIS A 98 -13.90 -22.89 15.48
C HIS A 98 -14.52 -22.10 16.64
N THR A 99 -15.28 -21.04 16.37
CA THR A 99 -15.69 -20.05 17.40
C THR A 99 -17.17 -20.08 17.75
N HIS A 100 -17.99 -20.79 16.98
CA HIS A 100 -19.43 -20.87 17.18
C HIS A 100 -19.88 -22.33 17.12
N SER A 101 -20.96 -22.66 17.85
CA SER A 101 -21.63 -23.95 17.71
C SER A 101 -22.47 -23.97 16.44
N HIS A 102 -22.47 -25.11 15.75
CA HIS A 102 -23.27 -25.36 14.55
C HIS A 102 -24.13 -26.60 14.82
N GLU A 103 -25.40 -26.38 15.17
CA GLU A 103 -26.43 -27.43 15.23
C GLU A 103 -27.36 -27.36 14.03
#